data_AF-A0A8J2VBT1-F1
#
_entry.id   AF-A0A8J2VBT1-F1
#
_cell.length_a   1.000
_cell.length_b   1.000
_cell.length_c   1.000
_cell.angle_alpha   90.00
_cell.angle_beta   90.00
_cell.angle_gamma   90.00
#
_symmetry.space_group_name_H-M   'P 1'
#
loop_
_entity.id
_entity.type
_entity.pdbx_description
1 polymer ?
#
loop_
_entity_poly.entity_id
_entity_poly.type
_entity_poly.pdbx_seq_one_letter_code
_entity_poly.pdbx_strand_id
1 'polypeptide(L)'
;MVFAVTDKEKKGHGGVTCFLVDRDMGWRSEYIHTMGEWGPASLIFDNVRVPEENILGELHGGYRLGLEWIGFHRWMVGARAVGSAERLLQMAIDYSKQRITFGQPLAERQAIQWQIADSAVEIEAAKWLVFHAAWILDQGEDNRHLASMAKLFGANMGNRVVDRVLQIHGGMGYTKELPIERWYREARLWRIYDGTDEIQRMIIARNLLKGHVKLGDFI
;
A
#
# COMPACT_ATOMS: atom_id res chain seq x y z
N MET A 1 5.95 10.64 15.26
CA MET A 1 5.85 9.53 16.23
C MET A 1 7.07 8.65 16.12
N VAL A 2 7.68 8.31 17.26
CA VAL A 2 8.84 7.41 17.35
C VAL A 2 8.49 6.29 18.32
N PHE A 3 8.68 5.04 17.91
CA PHE A 3 8.50 3.88 18.77
C PHE A 3 9.87 3.43 19.28
N ALA A 4 10.09 3.46 20.59
CA ALA A 4 11.37 3.10 21.19
C ALA A 4 11.18 2.07 22.31
N VAL A 5 12.16 1.17 22.46
CA VAL A 5 12.20 0.21 23.57
C VAL A 5 12.57 0.97 24.84
N THR A 6 11.68 0.91 25.82
CA THR A 6 11.79 1.58 27.13
C THR A 6 11.96 0.61 28.28
N ASP A 7 11.60 -0.66 28.08
CA ASP A 7 11.86 -1.76 29.01
C ASP A 7 12.27 -2.99 28.18
N LYS A 8 13.51 -3.44 28.36
CA LYS A 8 14.09 -4.58 27.63
C LYS A 8 13.72 -5.92 28.25
N GLU A 9 13.34 -5.95 29.53
CA GLU A 9 12.99 -7.17 30.25
C GLU A 9 11.58 -7.64 29.86
N LYS A 10 10.70 -6.69 29.51
CA LYS A 10 9.41 -6.99 28.89
C LYS A 10 9.62 -7.53 27.46
N LYS A 11 9.68 -8.85 27.34
CA LYS A 11 9.79 -9.56 26.05
C LYS A 11 8.52 -9.39 25.19
N GLY A 12 8.67 -9.63 23.89
CA GLY A 12 7.55 -9.71 22.95
C GLY A 12 6.90 -8.36 22.67
N HIS A 13 5.60 -8.25 22.96
CA HIS A 13 4.78 -7.06 22.68
C HIS A 13 4.79 -6.02 23.81
N GLY A 14 5.49 -6.29 24.91
CA GLY A 14 5.68 -5.33 26.00
C GLY A 14 6.91 -4.45 25.82
N GLY A 15 6.98 -3.35 26.56
CA GLY A 15 8.21 -2.57 26.75
C GLY A 15 8.53 -1.52 25.66
N VAL A 16 7.67 -1.36 24.65
CA VAL A 16 7.81 -0.32 23.62
C VAL A 16 6.91 0.86 23.97
N THR A 17 7.43 2.08 23.90
CA THR A 17 6.66 3.33 24.12
C THR A 17 6.64 4.15 22.84
N CYS A 18 5.51 4.82 22.57
CA CYS A 18 5.38 5.76 21.47
C CYS A 18 5.61 7.19 21.99
N PHE A 19 6.43 7.96 21.27
CA PHE A 19 6.76 9.33 21.61
C PHE A 19 6.41 10.29 20.47
N LEU A 20 5.98 11.50 20.82
CA LEU A 20 5.99 12.65 19.94
C LEU A 20 7.35 13.34 20.06
N VAL A 21 8.16 13.30 18.99
CA VAL A 21 9.52 13.84 19.01
C VAL A 21 9.65 14.92 17.96
N ASP A 22 9.65 16.16 18.41
CA ASP A 22 9.72 17.32 17.54
C ASP A 22 11.14 17.53 16.99
N ARG A 23 11.24 18.21 15.85
CA ARG A 23 12.52 18.36 15.13
C ARG A 23 13.55 19.19 15.91
N ASP A 24 13.08 20.15 16.70
CA ASP A 24 13.89 21.00 17.57
C ASP A 24 14.56 20.26 18.73
N MET A 25 14.11 19.03 19.05
CA MET A 25 14.73 18.15 20.03
C MET A 25 16.10 17.59 19.58
N GLY A 26 16.54 17.90 18.36
CA GLY A 26 17.93 17.70 17.93
C GLY A 26 18.23 16.40 17.20
N TRP A 27 17.21 15.64 16.78
CA TRP A 27 17.42 14.48 15.90
C TRP A 27 17.68 14.92 14.46
N ARG A 28 18.43 14.11 13.71
CA ARG A 28 18.82 14.38 12.32
C ARG A 28 18.21 13.36 11.36
N SER A 29 18.09 13.74 10.09
CA SER A 29 17.57 12.87 9.03
C SER A 29 18.49 12.85 7.83
N GLU A 30 18.65 11.68 7.23
CA GLU A 30 19.41 11.49 6.00
C GLU A 30 18.50 10.86 4.94
N TYR A 31 18.39 11.49 3.78
CA TYR A 31 17.54 11.00 2.69
C TYR A 31 18.08 9.67 2.14
N ILE A 32 17.17 8.73 1.89
CA ILE A 32 17.50 7.43 1.29
C ILE A 32 17.00 7.43 -0.15
N HIS A 33 17.93 7.33 -1.11
CA HIS A 33 17.59 7.18 -2.51
C HIS A 33 16.91 5.84 -2.75
N THR A 34 15.74 5.87 -3.38
CA THR A 34 15.01 4.68 -3.81
C THR A 34 14.68 4.78 -5.29
N MET A 35 14.08 3.72 -5.83
CA MET A 35 13.53 3.79 -7.18
C MET A 35 12.32 4.72 -7.25
N GLY A 36 11.63 5.09 -6.17
CA GLY A 36 10.47 6.00 -6.21
C GLY A 36 10.87 7.47 -6.35
N GLU A 37 9.91 8.34 -6.70
CA GLU A 37 10.09 9.79 -6.62
C GLU A 37 10.03 10.27 -5.15
N TRP A 38 9.20 9.64 -4.33
CA TRP A 38 9.13 9.87 -2.89
C TRP A 38 10.05 8.88 -2.16
N GLY A 39 11.04 9.41 -1.42
CA GLY A 39 12.00 8.59 -0.69
C GLY A 39 11.84 8.69 0.83
N PRO A 40 12.15 7.61 1.56
CA PRO A 40 12.23 7.64 3.02
C PRO A 40 13.50 8.38 3.47
N ALA A 41 13.58 8.63 4.78
CA ALA A 41 14.79 9.11 5.42
C ALA A 41 15.17 8.19 6.59
N SER A 42 16.47 8.00 6.80
CA SER A 42 17.00 7.47 8.05
C SER A 42 16.88 8.54 9.12
N LEU A 43 16.29 8.21 10.27
CA LEU A 43 16.15 9.12 11.41
C LEU A 43 17.16 8.72 12.49
N ILE A 44 18.01 9.66 12.89
CA ILE A 44 19.15 9.40 13.78
C ILE A 44 18.97 10.22 15.05
N PHE A 45 18.88 9.51 16.16
CA PHE A 45 18.67 10.04 17.50
C PHE A 45 19.95 9.79 18.31
N ASP A 46 20.78 10.82 18.47
CA ASP A 46 21.99 10.78 19.29
C ASP A 46 21.75 11.58 20.57
N ASN A 47 21.65 10.89 21.71
CA ASN A 47 21.41 11.48 23.02
C ASN A 47 20.23 12.49 23.07
N VAL A 48 19.23 12.30 22.21
CA VAL A 48 18.00 13.12 22.16
C VAL A 48 17.18 12.86 23.42
N ARG A 49 16.88 13.93 24.17
CA ARG A 49 16.05 13.87 25.38
C ARG A 49 14.61 14.20 25.02
N VAL A 50 13.70 13.29 25.38
CA VAL A 50 12.27 13.43 25.16
C VAL A 50 11.58 13.42 26.53
N PRO A 51 10.81 14.47 26.90
CA PRO A 51 10.08 14.52 28.16
C PRO A 51 8.98 13.44 28.28
N GLU A 52 8.54 13.15 29.50
CA GLU A 52 7.47 12.16 29.74
C GLU A 52 6.11 12.63 29.17
N GLU A 53 5.84 13.94 29.18
CA GLU A 53 4.63 14.53 28.60
C GLU A 53 4.49 14.31 27.07
N ASN A 54 5.58 13.92 26.40
CA ASN A 54 5.59 13.57 24.98
C ASN A 54 5.26 12.10 24.72
N ILE A 55 4.97 11.30 25.75
CA ILE A 55 4.46 9.93 25.58
C ILE A 55 3.06 10.00 24.96
N LEU A 56 2.90 9.36 23.81
CA LEU A 56 1.60 9.16 23.19
C LEU A 56 1.00 7.82 23.65
N GLY A 57 -0.07 7.90 24.43
CA GLY A 57 -0.70 6.74 25.05
C GLY A 57 -0.05 6.41 26.39
N GLU A 58 0.26 5.14 26.62
CA GLU A 58 0.80 4.67 27.91
C GLU A 58 2.27 4.26 27.79
N LEU A 59 3.01 4.42 28.88
CA LEU A 59 4.35 3.85 29.04
C LEU A 59 4.30 2.33 28.77
N HIS A 60 5.13 1.87 27.84
CA HIS A 60 5.19 0.50 27.33
C HIS A 60 3.98 0.03 26.49
N GLY A 61 3.03 0.90 26.20
CA GLY A 61 1.84 0.62 25.37
C GLY A 61 2.03 0.87 23.86
N GLY A 62 3.20 1.35 23.44
CA GLY A 62 3.47 1.77 22.06
C GLY A 62 3.37 0.67 21.01
N TYR A 63 3.69 -0.58 21.35
CA TYR A 63 3.56 -1.69 20.38
C TYR A 63 2.10 -1.93 19.97
N ARG A 64 1.18 -1.93 20.95
CA ARG A 64 -0.26 -2.08 20.70
C ARG A 64 -0.78 -0.92 19.86
N LEU A 65 -0.43 0.32 20.24
CA LEU A 65 -0.81 1.52 19.50
C LEU A 65 -0.36 1.47 18.03
N GLY A 66 0.88 1.05 17.78
CA GLY A 66 1.42 0.93 16.42
C GLY A 66 0.68 -0.12 15.59
N LEU A 67 0.32 -1.27 16.18
CA LEU A 67 -0.43 -2.31 15.49
C LEU A 67 -1.89 -1.93 15.22
N GLU A 68 -2.55 -1.23 16.15
CA GLU A 68 -3.89 -0.69 15.94
C GLU A 68 -3.86 0.28 14.75
N TRP A 69 -2.94 1.25 14.76
CA TRP A 69 -2.83 2.23 13.69
C TRP A 69 -2.56 1.59 12.31
N ILE A 70 -1.51 0.76 12.21
CA ILE A 70 -1.15 0.11 10.94
C ILE A 70 -2.25 -0.87 10.49
N GLY A 71 -2.85 -1.62 11.42
CA GLY A 71 -3.84 -2.64 11.12
C GLY A 71 -5.07 -2.08 10.41
N PHE A 72 -5.68 -1.03 10.97
CA PHE A 72 -6.90 -0.42 10.42
C PHE A 72 -6.66 0.35 9.12
N HIS A 73 -5.43 0.86 8.87
CA HIS A 73 -5.14 1.70 7.70
C HIS A 73 -4.68 0.93 6.46
N ARG A 74 -4.38 -0.38 6.57
CA ARG A 74 -3.82 -1.18 5.45
C ARG A 74 -4.63 -1.15 4.16
N TRP A 75 -5.96 -1.03 4.25
CA TRP A 75 -6.83 -0.95 3.07
C TRP A 75 -6.53 0.28 2.20
N MET A 76 -5.95 1.34 2.76
CA MET A 76 -5.58 2.56 2.03
C MET A 76 -4.54 2.30 0.93
N VAL A 77 -3.65 1.32 1.10
CA VAL A 77 -2.71 0.93 0.05
C VAL A 77 -3.47 0.36 -1.16
N GLY A 78 -4.48 -0.47 -0.90
CA GLY A 78 -5.39 -0.96 -1.94
C GLY A 78 -6.15 0.18 -2.62
N ALA A 79 -6.67 1.14 -1.85
CA ALA A 79 -7.37 2.30 -2.39
C ALA A 79 -6.48 3.18 -3.29
N ARG A 80 -5.23 3.44 -2.88
CA ARG A 80 -4.23 4.15 -3.70
C ARG A 80 -3.95 3.41 -5.00
N ALA A 81 -3.80 2.09 -4.93
CA ALA A 81 -3.57 1.26 -6.12
C ALA A 81 -4.76 1.32 -7.09
N VAL A 82 -6.01 1.26 -6.59
CA VAL A 82 -7.23 1.39 -7.40
C VAL A 82 -7.25 2.71 -8.17
N GLY A 83 -7.15 3.85 -7.48
CA GLY A 83 -7.22 5.16 -8.14
C GLY A 83 -6.08 5.40 -9.14
N SER A 84 -4.88 4.91 -8.81
CA SER A 84 -3.72 4.99 -9.72
C SER A 84 -3.94 4.12 -10.97
N ALA A 85 -4.43 2.89 -10.79
CA ALA A 85 -4.71 1.95 -11.86
C ALA A 85 -5.84 2.43 -12.80
N GLU A 86 -6.93 3.00 -12.26
CA GLU A 86 -8.00 3.60 -13.06
C GLU A 86 -7.47 4.70 -13.98
N ARG A 87 -6.64 5.61 -13.43
CA ARG A 87 -6.04 6.68 -14.23
C ARG A 87 -5.10 6.15 -15.31
N LEU A 88 -4.24 5.19 -14.96
CA LEU A 88 -3.28 4.60 -15.88
C LEU A 88 -3.96 3.80 -16.99
N LEU A 89 -5.00 3.04 -16.65
CA LEU A 89 -5.79 2.30 -17.63
C LEU A 89 -6.49 3.24 -18.60
N GLN A 90 -7.05 4.35 -18.12
CA GLN A 90 -7.63 5.37 -19.00
C GLN A 90 -6.59 5.93 -19.99
N MET A 91 -5.37 6.21 -19.53
CA MET A 91 -4.29 6.65 -20.42
C MET A 91 -3.98 5.62 -21.51
N ALA A 92 -3.95 4.31 -21.16
CA ALA A 92 -3.74 3.25 -22.14
C ALA A 92 -4.90 3.11 -23.13
N ILE A 93 -6.14 3.24 -22.67
CA ILE A 93 -7.32 3.25 -23.54
C ILE A 93 -7.21 4.40 -24.55
N ASP A 94 -6.90 5.61 -24.09
CA ASP A 94 -6.80 6.79 -24.95
C ASP A 94 -5.65 6.64 -25.97
N TYR A 95 -4.47 6.20 -25.52
CA TYR A 95 -3.33 5.98 -26.40
C TYR A 95 -3.57 4.87 -27.43
N SER A 96 -4.21 3.76 -27.01
CA SER A 96 -4.48 2.63 -27.91
C SER A 96 -5.40 2.99 -29.08
N LYS A 97 -6.31 3.95 -28.90
CA LYS A 97 -7.20 4.46 -29.95
C LYS A 97 -6.48 5.38 -30.95
N GLN A 98 -5.40 6.03 -30.53
CA GLN A 98 -4.65 7.00 -31.35
C GLN A 98 -3.48 6.35 -32.11
N ARG A 99 -2.79 5.39 -31.49
CA ARG A 99 -1.59 4.77 -32.07
C ARG A 99 -1.96 3.77 -33.15
N ILE A 100 -1.56 4.05 -34.39
CA ILE A 100 -1.74 3.14 -35.54
C ILE A 100 -0.47 2.31 -35.76
N THR A 101 -0.62 1.00 -35.83
CA THR A 101 0.43 0.06 -36.28
C THR A 101 -0.19 -0.96 -37.21
N PHE A 102 0.56 -1.37 -38.25
CA PHE A 102 0.08 -2.35 -39.23
C PHE A 102 -1.32 -2.01 -39.80
N GLY A 103 -1.54 -0.72 -40.10
CA GLY A 103 -2.75 -0.22 -40.77
C GLY A 103 -4.00 -0.01 -39.90
N GLN A 104 -3.97 -0.28 -38.59
CA GLN A 104 -5.11 -0.06 -37.68
C GLN A 104 -4.67 0.46 -36.31
N PRO A 105 -5.56 1.12 -35.54
CA PRO A 105 -5.30 1.47 -34.14
C PRO A 105 -4.93 0.24 -33.30
N LEU A 106 -4.14 0.43 -32.25
CA LEU A 106 -3.83 -0.63 -31.28
C LEU A 106 -5.11 -1.18 -30.61
N ALA A 107 -6.13 -0.34 -30.43
CA ALA A 107 -7.42 -0.75 -29.86
C ALA A 107 -8.15 -1.84 -30.68
N GLU A 108 -7.81 -2.02 -31.96
CA GLU A 108 -8.36 -3.08 -32.83
C GLU A 108 -7.61 -4.42 -32.68
N ARG A 109 -6.54 -4.45 -31.87
CA ARG A 109 -5.73 -5.66 -31.66
C ARG A 109 -6.25 -6.41 -30.43
N GLN A 110 -6.68 -7.65 -30.63
CA GLN A 110 -7.23 -8.49 -29.56
C GLN A 110 -6.32 -8.57 -28.32
N ALA A 111 -5.01 -8.70 -28.51
CA ALA A 111 -4.05 -8.74 -27.41
C ALA A 111 -4.09 -7.46 -26.53
N ILE A 112 -4.35 -6.29 -27.11
CA ILE A 112 -4.49 -5.02 -26.39
C ILE A 112 -5.85 -4.95 -25.70
N GLN A 113 -6.91 -5.40 -26.38
CA GLN A 113 -8.26 -5.49 -25.81
C GLN A 113 -8.30 -6.37 -24.56
N TRP A 114 -7.60 -7.51 -24.57
CA TRP A 114 -7.48 -8.40 -23.41
C TRP A 114 -6.77 -7.74 -22.24
N GLN A 115 -5.64 -7.06 -22.48
CA GLN A 115 -4.94 -6.33 -21.42
C GLN A 115 -5.82 -5.25 -20.78
N ILE A 116 -6.63 -4.55 -21.57
CA ILE A 116 -7.58 -3.54 -21.06
C ILE A 116 -8.70 -4.21 -20.26
N ALA A 117 -9.29 -5.28 -20.80
CA ALA A 117 -10.39 -6.01 -20.15
C ALA A 117 -9.96 -6.64 -18.82
N ASP A 118 -8.83 -7.36 -18.80
CA ASP A 118 -8.27 -7.96 -17.58
C ASP A 118 -7.99 -6.89 -16.53
N SER A 119 -7.42 -5.75 -16.93
CA SER A 119 -7.13 -4.65 -16.02
C SER A 119 -8.41 -4.05 -15.43
N ALA A 120 -9.46 -3.86 -16.24
CA ALA A 120 -10.73 -3.35 -15.76
C ALA A 120 -11.39 -4.28 -14.74
N VAL A 121 -11.41 -5.60 -15.01
CA VAL A 121 -11.97 -6.60 -14.10
C VAL A 121 -11.19 -6.64 -12.78
N GLU A 122 -9.86 -6.65 -12.84
CA GLU A 122 -9.02 -6.66 -11.64
C GLU A 122 -9.17 -5.38 -10.82
N ILE A 123 -9.28 -4.21 -11.45
CA ILE A 123 -9.52 -2.93 -10.77
C ILE A 123 -10.85 -2.97 -10.03
N GLU A 124 -11.93 -3.40 -10.69
CA GLU A 124 -13.25 -3.46 -10.07
C GLU A 124 -13.27 -4.43 -8.88
N ALA A 125 -12.65 -5.60 -9.01
CA ALA A 125 -12.50 -6.54 -7.90
C ALA A 125 -11.74 -5.93 -6.71
N ALA A 126 -10.65 -5.19 -6.96
CA ALA A 126 -9.90 -4.51 -5.92
C ALA A 126 -10.71 -3.40 -5.25
N LYS A 127 -11.50 -2.67 -6.03
CA LYS A 127 -12.37 -1.59 -5.57
C LYS A 127 -13.41 -2.09 -4.59
N TRP A 128 -14.05 -3.22 -4.88
CA TRP A 128 -14.98 -3.87 -3.95
C TRP A 128 -14.32 -4.32 -2.66
N LEU A 129 -13.12 -4.93 -2.71
CA LEU A 129 -12.39 -5.30 -1.49
C LEU A 129 -12.06 -4.07 -0.62
N VAL A 130 -11.67 -2.96 -1.26
CA VAL A 130 -11.38 -1.70 -0.59
C VAL A 130 -12.63 -1.11 0.06
N PHE A 131 -13.71 -0.96 -0.70
CA PHE A 131 -14.96 -0.40 -0.17
C PHE A 131 -15.55 -1.26 0.93
N HIS A 132 -15.43 -2.58 0.82
CA HIS A 132 -15.89 -3.48 1.85
C HIS A 132 -15.10 -3.31 3.16
N ALA A 133 -13.76 -3.26 3.07
CA ALA A 133 -12.94 -2.99 4.25
C ALA A 133 -13.23 -1.61 4.88
N ALA A 134 -13.52 -0.60 4.07
CA ALA A 134 -13.91 0.72 4.56
C ALA A 134 -15.30 0.70 5.20
N TRP A 135 -16.28 0.04 4.57
CA TRP A 135 -17.64 -0.05 5.08
C TRP A 135 -17.72 -0.73 6.44
N ILE A 136 -17.02 -1.86 6.63
CA ILE A 136 -16.93 -2.54 7.93
C ILE A 136 -16.35 -1.61 9.01
N LEU A 137 -15.32 -0.83 8.66
CA LEU A 137 -14.74 0.15 9.58
C LEU A 137 -15.75 1.25 9.95
N ASP A 138 -16.52 1.75 8.97
CA ASP A 138 -17.55 2.77 9.19
C ASP A 138 -18.71 2.25 10.06
N GLN A 139 -18.96 0.94 10.08
CA GLN A 139 -19.90 0.31 11.02
C GLN A 139 -19.33 0.16 12.45
N GLY A 140 -18.08 0.53 12.69
CA GLY A 140 -17.39 0.35 13.97
C GLY A 140 -16.88 -1.08 14.20
N GLU A 141 -16.87 -1.90 13.17
CA GLU A 141 -16.47 -3.31 13.23
C GLU A 141 -14.99 -3.51 12.86
N ASP A 142 -14.43 -4.66 13.24
CA ASP A 142 -13.03 -4.98 12.98
C ASP A 142 -12.77 -5.31 11.49
N ASN A 143 -12.28 -4.33 10.73
CA ASN A 143 -11.97 -4.50 9.33
C ASN A 143 -10.62 -5.17 9.02
N ARG A 144 -9.79 -5.52 10.02
CA ARG A 144 -8.37 -5.86 9.81
C ARG A 144 -8.17 -7.05 8.85
N HIS A 145 -9.09 -8.02 8.85
CA HIS A 145 -9.04 -9.14 7.92
C HIS A 145 -9.24 -8.68 6.46
N LEU A 146 -10.30 -7.91 6.20
CA LEU A 146 -10.60 -7.35 4.88
C LEU A 146 -9.54 -6.34 4.45
N ALA A 147 -9.00 -5.54 5.37
CA ALA A 147 -7.91 -4.61 5.08
C ALA A 147 -6.65 -5.32 4.59
N SER A 148 -6.31 -6.48 5.18
CA SER A 148 -5.21 -7.33 4.69
C SER A 148 -5.51 -7.92 3.29
N MET A 149 -6.75 -8.34 3.01
CA MET A 149 -7.15 -8.80 1.67
C MET A 149 -7.06 -7.68 0.63
N ALA A 150 -7.63 -6.51 0.93
CA ALA A 150 -7.63 -5.33 0.07
C ALA A 150 -6.20 -4.86 -0.25
N LYS A 151 -5.31 -4.80 0.77
CA LYS A 151 -3.90 -4.46 0.57
C LYS A 151 -3.20 -5.46 -0.33
N LEU A 152 -3.34 -6.76 -0.05
CA LEU A 152 -2.67 -7.82 -0.79
C LEU A 152 -3.09 -7.83 -2.26
N PHE A 153 -4.40 -7.85 -2.51
CA PHE A 153 -4.94 -7.90 -3.85
C PHE A 153 -4.69 -6.61 -4.61
N GLY A 154 -5.01 -5.46 -4.00
CA GLY A 154 -4.86 -4.14 -4.61
C GLY A 154 -3.41 -3.82 -4.99
N ALA A 155 -2.44 -4.10 -4.12
CA ALA A 155 -1.03 -3.87 -4.43
C ALA A 155 -0.55 -4.72 -5.62
N ASN A 156 -0.92 -6.00 -5.67
CA ASN A 156 -0.53 -6.89 -6.77
C ASN A 156 -1.25 -6.55 -8.08
N MET A 157 -2.54 -6.20 -8.03
CA MET A 157 -3.31 -5.70 -9.17
C MET A 157 -2.64 -4.44 -9.75
N GLY A 158 -2.34 -3.46 -8.90
CA GLY A 158 -1.72 -2.21 -9.34
C GLY A 158 -0.40 -2.42 -10.08
N ASN A 159 0.43 -3.38 -9.63
CA ASN A 159 1.66 -3.76 -10.34
C ASN A 159 1.39 -4.38 -11.72
N ARG A 160 0.38 -5.25 -11.86
CA ARG A 160 0.03 -5.85 -13.16
C ARG A 160 -0.56 -4.83 -14.12
N VAL A 161 -1.43 -3.94 -13.64
CA VAL A 161 -2.06 -2.91 -14.48
C VAL A 161 -1.01 -1.93 -14.99
N VAL A 162 -0.12 -1.42 -14.13
CA VAL A 162 0.91 -0.47 -14.58
C VAL A 162 1.88 -1.11 -15.58
N ASP A 163 2.22 -2.39 -15.41
CA ASP A 163 3.04 -3.15 -16.36
C ASP A 163 2.38 -3.27 -17.74
N ARG A 164 1.10 -3.67 -17.78
CA ARG A 164 0.30 -3.71 -19.02
C ARG A 164 0.20 -2.32 -19.68
N VAL A 165 -0.06 -1.27 -18.89
CA VAL A 165 -0.15 0.11 -19.38
C VAL A 165 1.17 0.58 -19.98
N LEU A 166 2.30 0.27 -19.33
CA LEU A 166 3.64 0.54 -19.86
C LEU A 166 3.84 -0.17 -21.20
N GLN A 167 3.50 -1.45 -21.28
CA GLN A 167 3.62 -2.25 -22.49
C GLN A 167 2.77 -1.70 -23.65
N ILE A 168 1.54 -1.25 -23.38
CA ILE A 168 0.65 -0.63 -24.39
C ILE A 168 1.28 0.65 -24.96
N HIS A 169 1.96 1.44 -24.12
CA HIS A 169 2.66 2.66 -24.56
C HIS A 169 4.03 2.37 -25.20
N GLY A 170 4.54 1.15 -25.10
CA GLY A 170 5.84 0.74 -25.63
C GLY A 170 6.97 1.61 -25.08
N GLY A 171 7.90 2.02 -25.95
CA GLY A 171 9.04 2.86 -25.55
C GLY A 171 8.63 4.17 -24.86
N MET A 172 7.49 4.77 -25.24
CA MET A 172 7.00 5.99 -24.60
C MET A 172 6.64 5.76 -23.12
N GLY A 173 6.09 4.59 -22.79
CA GLY A 173 5.76 4.21 -21.42
C GLY A 173 6.98 4.07 -20.51
N TYR A 174 8.16 3.79 -21.08
CA TYR A 174 9.43 3.69 -20.37
C TYR A 174 10.14 5.05 -20.20
N THR A 175 9.76 6.05 -20.98
CA THR A 175 10.37 7.39 -20.93
C THR A 175 9.79 8.22 -19.79
N LYS A 176 10.51 9.28 -19.40
CA LYS A 176 10.05 10.27 -18.42
C LYS A 176 9.08 11.32 -18.98
N GLU A 177 8.74 11.25 -20.27
CA GLU A 177 7.78 12.15 -20.92
C GLU A 177 6.34 11.90 -20.41
N LEU A 178 6.07 10.68 -19.96
CA LEU A 178 4.79 10.28 -19.35
C LEU A 178 5.02 9.79 -17.92
N PRO A 179 4.01 9.92 -17.03
CA PRO A 179 4.14 9.48 -15.64
C PRO A 179 4.15 7.94 -15.45
N ILE A 180 4.12 7.16 -16.53
CA ILE A 180 3.93 5.69 -16.47
C ILE A 180 5.13 5.00 -15.84
N GLU A 181 6.35 5.31 -16.28
CA GLU A 181 7.57 4.74 -15.70
C GLU A 181 7.67 5.05 -14.20
N ARG A 182 7.27 6.27 -13.81
CA ARG A 182 7.22 6.67 -12.40
C ARG A 182 6.24 5.79 -11.63
N TRP A 183 5.02 5.63 -12.12
CA TRP A 183 4.03 4.79 -11.46
C TRP A 183 4.43 3.32 -11.40
N TYR A 184 5.19 2.83 -12.38
CA TYR A 184 5.77 1.48 -12.33
C TYR A 184 6.70 1.34 -11.12
N ARG A 185 7.56 2.34 -10.90
CA ARG A 185 8.47 2.37 -9.74
C ARG A 185 7.73 2.50 -8.41
N GLU A 186 6.73 3.37 -8.34
CA GLU A 186 5.89 3.56 -7.15
C GLU A 186 5.06 2.31 -6.80
N ALA A 187 4.48 1.65 -7.80
CA ALA A 187 3.65 0.46 -7.60
C ALA A 187 4.44 -0.67 -6.92
N ARG A 188 5.74 -0.79 -7.20
CA ARG A 188 6.59 -1.81 -6.59
C ARG A 188 6.63 -1.70 -5.08
N LEU A 189 6.58 -0.48 -4.55
CA LEU A 189 6.67 -0.19 -3.12
C LEU A 189 5.43 -0.66 -2.36
N TRP A 190 4.23 -0.63 -2.97
CA TRP A 190 2.97 -1.08 -2.35
C TRP A 190 3.01 -2.53 -1.84
N ARG A 191 3.88 -3.37 -2.41
CA ARG A 191 4.05 -4.78 -2.00
C ARG A 191 4.98 -4.95 -0.79
N ILE A 192 5.61 -3.88 -0.31
CA ILE A 192 6.67 -3.92 0.70
C ILE A 192 6.22 -3.25 2.00
N TYR A 193 5.82 -1.97 1.97
CA TYR A 193 5.47 -1.22 3.19
C TYR A 193 4.08 -1.61 3.71
N ASP A 194 3.79 -1.20 4.95
CA ASP A 194 2.58 -1.54 5.73
C ASP A 194 2.31 -3.06 5.85
N GLY A 195 3.39 -3.84 5.73
CA GLY A 195 3.42 -5.29 5.77
C GLY A 195 3.49 -5.88 4.36
N THR A 196 4.53 -6.68 4.12
CA THR A 196 4.74 -7.35 2.83
C THR A 196 3.57 -8.26 2.46
N ASP A 197 3.50 -8.66 1.19
CA ASP A 197 2.46 -9.58 0.72
C ASP A 197 2.44 -10.89 1.54
N GLU A 198 3.59 -11.40 1.95
CA GLU A 198 3.73 -12.61 2.77
C GLU A 198 3.15 -12.42 4.17
N ILE A 199 3.35 -11.23 4.77
CA ILE A 199 2.73 -10.88 6.04
C ILE A 199 1.21 -10.81 5.91
N GLN A 200 0.69 -10.23 4.83
CA GLN A 200 -0.76 -10.20 4.62
C GLN A 200 -1.33 -11.60 4.45
N ARG A 201 -0.68 -12.47 3.66
CA ARG A 201 -1.08 -13.88 3.50
C ARG A 201 -1.07 -14.62 4.84
N MET A 202 -0.03 -14.41 5.65
CA MET A 202 0.06 -15.00 6.99
C MET A 202 -1.10 -14.56 7.89
N ILE A 203 -1.48 -13.28 7.86
CA ILE A 203 -2.60 -12.75 8.65
C ILE A 203 -3.93 -13.36 8.19
N ILE A 204 -4.19 -13.36 6.88
CA ILE A 204 -5.42 -13.92 6.30
C ILE A 204 -5.54 -15.41 6.65
N ALA A 205 -4.48 -16.19 6.40
CA ALA A 205 -4.46 -17.61 6.69
C ALA A 205 -4.66 -17.90 8.19
N ARG A 206 -3.97 -17.15 9.07
CA ARG A 206 -4.10 -17.31 10.52
C ARG A 206 -5.53 -17.03 11.00
N ASN A 207 -6.17 -15.97 10.50
CA ASN A 207 -7.52 -15.61 10.91
C ASN A 207 -8.54 -16.67 10.51
N LEU A 208 -8.42 -17.23 9.31
CA LEU A 208 -9.29 -18.32 8.83
C LEU A 208 -9.04 -19.62 9.61
N LEU A 209 -7.78 -20.05 9.77
CA LEU A 209 -7.44 -21.32 10.42
C LEU A 209 -7.74 -21.33 11.93
N LYS A 210 -7.62 -20.19 12.60
CA LYS A 210 -7.99 -20.06 14.02
C LYS A 210 -9.48 -19.81 14.24
N GLY A 211 -10.27 -19.66 13.17
CA GLY A 211 -11.70 -19.36 13.25
C GLY A 211 -12.03 -17.98 13.81
N HIS A 212 -11.09 -17.03 13.74
CA HIS A 212 -11.37 -15.62 14.07
C HIS A 212 -12.30 -14.99 13.02
N VAL A 213 -12.29 -15.53 11.80
CA VAL A 213 -13.15 -15.17 10.67
C VAL A 213 -13.52 -16.46 9.94
N LYS A 214 -14.74 -16.55 9.45
CA LYS A 214 -15.24 -17.62 8.58
C LYS A 214 -15.54 -17.07 7.19
N LEU A 215 -15.51 -17.96 6.21
CA LEU A 215 -15.94 -17.61 4.86
C LEU A 215 -17.42 -17.21 4.88
N GLY A 216 -17.73 -16.03 4.34
CA GLY A 216 -19.08 -15.48 4.30
C GLY A 216 -19.46 -14.58 5.48
N ASP A 217 -18.59 -14.35 6.46
CA ASP A 217 -18.89 -13.49 7.63
C ASP A 217 -19.19 -12.02 7.29
N PHE A 218 -18.85 -11.57 6.09
CA PHE A 218 -18.96 -10.18 5.68
C PHE A 218 -19.98 -9.98 4.53
N ILE A 219 -21.00 -10.85 4.42
CA ILE A 219 -22.06 -10.74 3.40
C ILE A 219 -23.27 -10.00 3.96
#